data_AF-A0A060YKY9-F1
#
_entry.id   AF-A0A060YKY9-F1
#
_cell.length_a   1.000
_cell.length_b   1.000
_cell.length_c   1.000
_cell.angle_alpha   90.00
_cell.angle_beta   90.00
_cell.angle_gamma   90.00
#
_symmetry.space_group_name_H-M   'P 1'
#
loop_
_entity.id
_entity.type
_entity.pdbx_description
1 polymer ?
#
loop_
_entity_poly.entity_id
_entity_poly.type
_entity_poly.pdbx_seq_one_letter_code
_entity_poly.pdbx_strand_id
1 'polypeptide(L)'
;MPDFFPSGTNYDFTFNVKFYPPDPAQLSEDITRYYLCLQLRKDILGGRLPCSFVTLALLGSYALQSELGEYDPETHAPDYAKDLRLAPGQTKELEKKVMELHKTYRSGGVLIHTHSLT
;
A
#
# COMPACT_ATOMS: atom_id res chain seq x y z
N MET A 1 -17.27 -32.60 22.41
CA MET A 1 -16.52 -31.77 21.45
C MET A 1 -15.21 -31.44 22.14
N PRO A 2 -14.03 -31.83 21.63
CA PRO A 2 -12.78 -31.54 22.34
C PRO A 2 -12.55 -30.03 22.37
N ASP A 3 -12.27 -29.50 23.56
CA ASP A 3 -11.98 -28.08 23.78
C ASP A 3 -10.67 -27.72 23.05
N PHE A 4 -10.79 -27.09 21.89
CA PHE A 4 -9.66 -26.70 21.04
C PHE A 4 -8.78 -25.60 21.68
N PHE A 5 -9.27 -24.98 22.76
CA PHE A 5 -8.65 -23.82 23.37
C PHE A 5 -8.43 -24.08 24.88
N PRO A 6 -7.18 -24.36 25.32
CA PRO A 6 -6.87 -24.50 26.74
C PRO A 6 -7.19 -23.21 27.52
N SER A 7 -7.73 -23.35 28.74
CA SER A 7 -8.07 -22.22 29.60
C SER A 7 -6.80 -21.62 30.21
N GLY A 8 -6.56 -20.31 30.01
CA GLY A 8 -5.42 -19.57 30.57
C GLY A 8 -4.50 -18.88 29.56
N THR A 9 -4.70 -19.10 28.26
CA THR A 9 -3.97 -18.41 27.18
C THR A 9 -4.71 -17.16 26.71
N ASN A 10 -4.02 -16.02 26.65
CA ASN A 10 -4.50 -14.87 25.85
C ASN A 10 -4.42 -15.26 24.38
N TYR A 11 -5.56 -15.20 23.69
CA TYR A 11 -5.65 -15.54 22.27
C TYR A 11 -5.51 -14.28 21.43
N ASP A 12 -4.32 -14.08 20.87
CA ASP A 12 -4.08 -13.01 19.90
C ASP A 12 -4.51 -13.46 18.50
N PHE A 13 -5.61 -12.90 18.01
CA PHE A 13 -6.07 -13.09 16.65
C PHE A 13 -5.70 -11.89 15.80
N THR A 14 -5.02 -12.14 14.69
CA THR A 14 -4.74 -11.11 13.68
C THR A 14 -5.53 -11.37 12.41
N PHE A 15 -6.28 -10.37 11.96
CA PHE A 15 -6.91 -10.40 10.65
C PHE A 15 -5.83 -10.37 9.56
N ASN A 16 -5.86 -11.36 8.66
CA ASN A 16 -4.96 -11.42 7.51
C ASN A 16 -5.70 -11.91 6.26
N VAL A 17 -5.24 -11.48 5.09
CA VAL A 17 -5.69 -12.05 3.81
C VAL A 17 -4.97 -13.38 3.58
N LYS A 18 -5.75 -14.43 3.30
CA LYS A 18 -5.23 -15.79 3.02
C LYS A 18 -5.13 -16.09 1.53
N PHE A 19 -5.93 -15.42 0.70
CA PHE A 19 -5.99 -15.62 -0.74
C PHE A 19 -5.95 -14.27 -1.44
N TYR A 20 -4.95 -14.07 -2.29
CA TYR A 20 -4.80 -12.86 -3.09
C TYR A 20 -5.50 -13.06 -4.43
N PRO A 21 -6.57 -12.29 -4.74
CA PRO A 21 -7.19 -12.37 -6.05
C PRO A 21 -6.17 -11.88 -7.10
N PRO A 22 -6.14 -12.50 -8.30
CA PRO A 22 -5.23 -12.11 -9.37
C PRO A 22 -5.50 -10.68 -9.88
N ASP A 23 -6.71 -10.18 -9.69
CA ASP A 23 -7.10 -8.81 -10.00
C ASP A 23 -7.92 -8.21 -8.83
N PRO A 24 -7.46 -7.12 -8.18
CA PRO A 24 -8.19 -6.46 -7.10
C PRO A 24 -9.54 -5.89 -7.54
N ALA A 25 -9.76 -5.65 -8.84
CA ALA A 25 -11.06 -5.20 -9.37
C ALA A 25 -12.16 -6.27 -9.29
N GLN A 26 -11.79 -7.54 -9.06
CA GLN A 26 -12.75 -8.63 -8.84
C GLN A 26 -13.46 -8.54 -7.48
N LEU A 27 -12.96 -7.70 -6.57
CA LEU A 27 -13.59 -7.45 -5.28
C LEU A 27 -14.73 -6.44 -5.45
N SER A 28 -15.95 -6.91 -5.21
CA SER A 28 -17.18 -6.09 -5.31
C SER A 28 -17.16 -4.90 -4.35
N GLU A 29 -16.65 -5.11 -3.13
CA GLU A 29 -16.70 -4.11 -2.06
C GLU A 29 -15.41 -3.29 -1.95
N ASP A 30 -15.54 -1.96 -1.89
CA ASP A 30 -14.42 -1.03 -1.71
C ASP A 30 -13.68 -1.26 -0.38
N ILE A 31 -14.41 -1.65 0.68
CA ILE A 31 -13.82 -1.95 1.98
C ILE A 31 -12.90 -3.17 1.92
N THR A 32 -13.25 -4.19 1.14
CA THR A 32 -12.43 -5.40 0.97
C THR A 32 -11.18 -5.08 0.14
N ARG A 33 -11.31 -4.20 -0.87
CA ARG A 33 -10.14 -3.68 -1.62
C ARG A 33 -9.19 -2.92 -0.72
N TYR A 34 -9.71 -2.08 0.18
CA TYR A 34 -8.91 -1.36 1.16
C TYR A 34 -8.12 -2.32 2.08
N TYR A 35 -8.78 -3.33 2.66
CA TYR A 35 -8.10 -4.33 3.49
C TYR A 35 -7.06 -5.15 2.72
N LEU A 36 -7.33 -5.46 1.45
CA LEU A 36 -6.36 -6.12 0.58
C LEU A 36 -5.11 -5.25 0.38
N CYS A 37 -5.26 -3.96 0.12
CA CYS A 37 -4.15 -3.02 0.00
C CYS A 37 -3.32 -2.95 1.29
N LEU A 38 -3.98 -2.91 2.46
CA LEU A 38 -3.30 -2.93 3.75
C LEU A 38 -2.51 -4.21 3.98
N GLN A 39 -3.08 -5.37 3.63
CA GLN A 39 -2.37 -6.64 3.76
C GLN A 39 -1.17 -6.69 2.81
N LEU A 40 -1.34 -6.30 1.55
CA LEU A 40 -0.25 -6.26 0.57
C LEU A 40 0.92 -5.42 1.10
N ARG A 41 0.64 -4.21 1.64
CA ARG A 41 1.66 -3.37 2.26
C ARG A 41 2.36 -4.08 3.43
N LYS A 42 1.61 -4.75 4.30
CA LYS A 42 2.17 -5.53 5.41
C LYS A 42 3.05 -6.69 4.93
N ASP A 43 2.62 -7.42 3.91
CA ASP A 43 3.31 -8.60 3.42
C ASP A 43 4.58 -8.23 2.64
N ILE A 44 4.56 -7.12 1.91
CA ILE A 44 5.74 -6.54 1.26
C ILE A 44 6.76 -6.09 2.33
N LEU A 45 6.31 -5.31 3.32
CA LEU A 45 7.20 -4.85 4.40
C LEU A 45 7.75 -5.99 5.26
N GLY A 46 6.95 -7.04 5.46
CA GLY A 46 7.33 -8.25 6.16
C GLY A 46 8.15 -9.23 5.34
N GLY A 47 8.44 -8.94 4.06
CA GLY A 47 9.19 -9.82 3.16
C GLY A 47 8.48 -11.12 2.78
N ARG A 48 7.17 -11.24 3.09
CA ARG A 48 6.34 -12.40 2.74
C ARG A 48 5.94 -12.39 1.26
N LEU A 49 5.82 -11.20 0.68
CA LEU A 49 5.53 -11.02 -0.74
C LEU A 49 6.75 -10.41 -1.44
N PRO A 50 7.50 -11.19 -2.24
CA PRO A 50 8.58 -10.63 -3.04
C PRO A 50 8.00 -9.77 -4.15
N CYS A 51 8.42 -8.51 -4.20
CA CYS A 51 8.05 -7.57 -5.26
C CYS A 51 9.28 -7.15 -6.06
N SER A 52 9.11 -6.96 -7.36
CA SER A 52 10.13 -6.36 -8.20
C SER A 52 10.33 -4.88 -7.80
N PHE A 53 11.49 -4.32 -8.12
CA PHE A 53 11.77 -2.89 -7.93
C PHE A 53 10.69 -2.00 -8.57
N VAL A 54 10.25 -2.36 -9.78
CA VAL A 54 9.22 -1.63 -10.53
C VAL A 54 7.88 -1.66 -9.81
N THR A 55 7.48 -2.83 -9.31
CA THR A 55 6.23 -3.00 -8.55
C THR A 55 6.25 -2.17 -7.27
N LEU A 56 7.37 -2.19 -6.53
CA LEU A 56 7.53 -1.38 -5.32
C LEU A 56 7.45 0.11 -5.62
N ALA A 57 8.10 0.56 -6.70
CA ALA A 57 8.09 1.96 -7.09
C ALA A 57 6.68 2.43 -7.46
N LEU A 58 5.93 1.60 -8.19
CA LEU A 58 4.56 1.87 -8.60
C LEU A 58 3.60 1.92 -7.41
N LEU A 59 3.66 0.93 -6.52
CA LEU A 59 2.84 0.89 -5.31
C LEU A 59 3.17 2.09 -4.40
N GLY A 60 4.44 2.44 -4.29
CA GLY A 60 4.87 3.59 -3.52
C GLY A 60 4.37 4.91 -4.08
N SER A 61 4.33 5.06 -5.41
CA SER A 61 3.81 6.28 -6.01
C SER A 61 2.29 6.43 -5.81
N TYR A 62 1.54 5.32 -5.82
CA TYR A 62 0.11 5.35 -5.47
C TYR A 62 -0.12 5.64 -3.98
N ALA A 63 0.72 5.12 -3.11
CA ALA A 63 0.63 5.43 -1.69
C ALA A 63 0.94 6.91 -1.41
N LEU A 64 1.93 7.51 -2.08
CA LEU A 64 2.17 8.96 -1.98
C LEU A 64 1.00 9.78 -2.52
N GLN A 65 0.44 9.39 -3.66
CA GLN A 65 -0.74 10.06 -4.21
C GLN A 65 -1.93 10.03 -3.23
N SER A 66 -2.12 8.91 -2.52
CA SER A 66 -3.19 8.77 -1.53
C SER A 66 -2.93 9.55 -0.23
N GLU A 67 -1.68 9.69 0.20
CA GLU A 67 -1.33 10.37 1.46
C GLU A 67 -1.12 11.88 1.28
N LEU A 68 -0.56 12.30 0.15
CA LEU A 68 -0.14 13.68 -0.11
C LEU A 68 -0.96 14.39 -1.20
N GLY A 69 -1.78 13.65 -1.97
CA GLY A 69 -2.51 14.21 -3.09
C GLY A 69 -1.62 14.42 -4.31
N GLU A 70 -1.93 15.41 -5.15
CA GLU A 70 -1.12 15.70 -6.34
C GLU A 70 0.24 16.32 -5.97
N TYR A 71 1.27 15.97 -6.75
CA TYR A 71 2.60 16.56 -6.55
C TYR A 71 2.58 18.09 -6.76
N ASP A 72 2.96 18.79 -5.70
CA ASP A 72 3.19 20.24 -5.68
C ASP A 72 4.64 20.57 -5.34
N PRO A 73 5.41 21.17 -6.27
CA PRO A 73 6.81 21.54 -6.04
C PRO A 73 7.03 22.60 -4.95
N GLU A 74 6.01 23.36 -4.55
CA GLU A 74 6.13 24.37 -3.47
C GLU A 74 5.94 23.75 -2.08
N THR A 75 5.18 22.66 -2.01
CA THR A 75 4.80 22.00 -0.75
C THR A 75 5.63 20.75 -0.45
N HIS A 76 6.15 20.06 -1.47
CA HIS A 76 6.86 18.79 -1.30
C HIS A 76 8.38 18.97 -1.14
N ALA A 77 8.90 18.62 0.04
CA ALA A 77 10.34 18.56 0.31
C ALA A 77 11.05 17.57 -0.66
N PRO A 78 12.33 17.74 -0.99
CA PRO A 78 13.02 16.93 -2.01
C PRO A 78 13.09 15.41 -1.70
N ASP A 79 12.92 15.00 -0.44
CA ASP A 79 13.03 13.61 0.02
C ASP A 79 11.72 13.09 0.65
N TYR A 80 10.56 13.61 0.25
CA TYR A 80 9.26 13.30 0.87
C TYR A 80 8.86 11.82 0.82
N ALA A 81 9.41 11.03 -0.11
CA ALA A 81 9.15 9.59 -0.17
C ALA A 81 9.85 8.78 0.94
N LYS A 82 10.79 9.38 1.68
CA LYS A 82 11.55 8.71 2.74
C LYS A 82 10.69 8.30 3.94
N ASP A 83 9.65 9.08 4.22
CA ASP A 83 8.72 8.80 5.33
C ASP A 83 7.80 7.61 4.99
N LEU A 84 7.60 7.34 3.70
CA LEU A 84 6.85 6.18 3.24
C LEU A 84 7.74 4.94 3.26
N ARG A 85 7.50 4.06 4.25
CA ARG A 85 8.15 2.75 4.30
C ARG A 85 7.49 1.79 3.31
N LEU A 86 8.22 1.44 2.25
CA LEU A 86 7.75 0.57 1.16
C LEU A 86 8.30 -0.85 1.23
N ALA A 87 9.57 -1.00 1.61
CA ALA A 87 10.24 -2.29 1.63
C ALA A 87 11.29 -2.37 2.74
N PRO A 88 11.59 -3.58 3.26
CA PRO A 88 12.73 -3.77 4.14
C PRO A 88 14.02 -3.46 3.36
N GLY A 89 14.82 -2.51 3.86
CA GLY A 89 16.05 -2.08 3.18
C GLY A 89 15.83 -1.09 2.03
N GLN A 90 14.76 -0.29 2.07
CA GLN A 90 14.47 0.77 1.12
C GLN A 90 15.71 1.59 0.74
N THR A 91 15.99 1.67 -0.56
CA THR A 91 17.13 2.41 -1.12
C THR A 91 16.70 3.78 -1.64
N LYS A 92 17.66 4.72 -1.71
CA LYS A 92 17.41 6.05 -2.30
C LYS A 92 16.98 5.99 -3.77
N GLU A 93 17.40 4.96 -4.49
CA GLU A 93 16.98 4.73 -5.88
C GLU A 93 15.49 4.41 -5.97
N LEU A 94 14.96 3.61 -5.03
CA LEU A 94 13.54 3.32 -4.95
C LEU A 94 12.75 4.60 -4.63
N GLU A 95 13.18 5.36 -3.62
CA GLU A 95 12.56 6.63 -3.24
C GLU A 95 12.51 7.61 -4.42
N LYS A 96 13.62 7.77 -5.14
CA LYS A 96 13.68 8.61 -6.32
C LYS A 96 12.70 8.14 -7.39
N LYS A 97 12.64 6.82 -7.65
CA LYS A 97 11.73 6.27 -8.67
C LYS A 97 10.27 6.47 -8.32
N VAL A 98 9.92 6.29 -7.05
CA VAL A 98 8.59 6.56 -6.50
C VAL A 98 8.21 8.03 -6.73
N MET A 99 9.11 8.97 -6.38
CA MET A 99 8.86 10.40 -6.58
C MET A 99 8.77 10.78 -8.06
N GLU A 100 9.56 10.16 -8.93
CA GLU A 100 9.45 10.34 -10.39
C GLU A 100 8.06 9.93 -10.88
N LEU A 101 7.58 8.74 -10.48
CA LEU A 101 6.26 8.25 -10.87
C LEU A 101 5.14 9.13 -10.30
N HIS A 102 5.23 9.54 -9.04
CA HIS A 102 4.26 10.44 -8.42
C HIS A 102 4.11 11.76 -9.20
N LYS A 103 5.22 12.33 -9.68
CA LYS A 103 5.21 13.54 -10.53
C LYS A 103 4.52 13.34 -11.88
N THR A 104 4.52 12.12 -12.43
CA THR A 104 3.86 11.83 -13.72
C THR A 104 2.34 11.79 -13.64
N TYR A 105 1.77 11.56 -12.46
CA TYR A 105 0.31 11.53 -12.27
C TYR A 105 -0.35 12.90 -12.28
N ARG A 106 0.44 13.99 -12.31
CA ARG A 106 -0.04 15.38 -12.48
C ARG A 106 -0.84 15.60 -13.77
N SER A 107 -0.76 14.67 -14.74
CA SER A 107 -1.38 14.82 -16.06
C SER A 107 -2.26 13.64 -16.48
N GLY A 108 -2.50 12.66 -15.61
CA GLY A 108 -3.17 11.43 -16.02
C GLY A 108 -3.80 10.72 -14.83
N GLY A 109 -5.07 11.03 -14.59
CA GLY A 109 -5.89 10.45 -13.53
C GLY A 109 -5.88 8.93 -13.55
N VAL A 110 -5.21 8.34 -12.57
CA VAL A 110 -5.41 6.95 -12.17
C VAL A 110 -5.40 6.97 -10.65
N LEU A 111 -6.61 6.80 -10.09
CA LEU A 111 -6.93 6.55 -8.68
C LEU A 111 -6.99 7.78 -7.75
N ILE A 112 -8.09 8.55 -7.82
CA ILE A 112 -9.03 8.81 -6.71
C ILE A 112 -10.11 9.84 -7.13
N HIS A 113 -11.05 9.44 -7.99
CA HIS A 113 -12.40 10.01 -7.89
C HIS A 113 -13.11 9.38 -6.67
N THR A 114 -12.60 9.66 -5.48
CA THR A 114 -13.32 9.45 -4.22
C THR A 114 -13.73 10.81 -3.67
N HIS A 115 -14.37 11.64 -4.50
CA HIS A 115 -15.19 12.78 -4.03
C HIS A 115 -16.22 13.12 -5.11
N SER A 116 -17.28 12.32 -5.14
CA SER A 116 -18.64 12.78 -5.46
C SER A 116 -19.63 11.97 -4.60
N LEU A 117 -19.50 12.12 -3.29
CA LEU A 117 -20.62 12.04 -2.35
C LEU A 117 -20.60 13.35 -1.56
N THR A 118 -21.09 14.39 -2.21
CA THR A 118 -21.79 15.53 -1.60
C THR A 118 -23.20 15.51 -2.14
#